data_AF-A0A351Y984-F1
#
_entry.id   AF-A0A351Y984-F1
#
_cell.length_a   1.000
_cell.length_b   1.000
_cell.length_c   1.000
_cell.angle_alpha   90.00
_cell.angle_beta   90.00
_cell.angle_gamma   90.00
#
_symmetry.space_group_name_H-M   'P 1'
#
loop_
_entity.id
_entity.type
_entity.pdbx_description
1 polymer ?
#
loop_
_entity_poly.entity_id
_entity_poly.type
_entity_poly.pdbx_seq_one_letter_code
_entity_poly.pdbx_strand_id
1 'polypeptide(L)'
;MFHDIHFLEPSDIKVEGTMLEKLLFVIEDQLKDVSMWKKFAEPFKTKEDRDSFWRGEFFGKQMRGASLAYRVRQDEELYSILTEAAKDMLSTQEGNGRISTYPIENEFSGWDMWCRKYVLTGLLHYYDIWKDNALKEEIIAALQR
;
A
#
# COMPACT_ATOMS: atom_id res chain seq x y z
N MET A 1 -27.25 14.79 -12.58
CA MET A 1 -26.15 14.14 -11.84
C MET A 1 -26.51 12.68 -11.72
N PHE A 2 -25.62 11.74 -12.02
CA PHE A 2 -25.96 10.34 -12.34
C PHE A 2 -26.72 9.61 -11.21
N HIS A 3 -28.05 9.50 -11.32
CA HIS A 3 -28.88 8.77 -10.33
C HIS A 3 -29.02 7.27 -10.68
N ASP A 4 -28.60 6.87 -11.88
CA ASP A 4 -28.81 5.52 -12.42
C ASP A 4 -27.50 4.71 -12.54
N ILE A 5 -26.41 5.16 -11.91
CA ILE A 5 -25.14 4.41 -11.88
C ILE A 5 -25.03 3.67 -10.56
N HIS A 6 -25.15 2.34 -10.62
CA HIS A 6 -24.90 1.44 -9.51
C HIS A 6 -23.49 0.86 -9.64
N PHE A 7 -22.63 1.10 -8.64
CA PHE A 7 -21.35 0.42 -8.54
C PHE A 7 -21.59 -0.99 -7.99
N LEU A 8 -20.93 -1.98 -8.59
CA LEU A 8 -20.93 -3.35 -8.08
C LEU A 8 -19.99 -3.43 -6.88
N GLU A 9 -20.42 -4.10 -5.83
CA GLU A 9 -19.53 -4.43 -4.72
C GLU A 9 -18.56 -5.54 -5.14
N PRO A 10 -17.34 -5.63 -4.57
CA PRO A 10 -16.42 -6.72 -4.88
C PRO A 10 -17.02 -8.11 -4.69
N SER A 11 -17.97 -8.27 -3.76
CA SER A 11 -18.71 -9.52 -3.53
C SER A 11 -19.66 -9.91 -4.66
N ASP A 12 -20.04 -8.95 -5.51
CA ASP A 12 -21.00 -9.16 -6.60
C ASP A 12 -20.33 -9.69 -7.87
N ILE A 13 -18.99 -9.78 -7.88
CA ILE A 13 -18.19 -10.11 -9.05
C ILE A 13 -17.45 -11.43 -8.83
N LYS A 14 -17.71 -12.41 -9.71
CA LYS A 14 -16.88 -13.60 -9.84
C LYS A 14 -15.87 -13.41 -10.96
N VAL A 15 -14.59 -13.55 -10.64
CA VAL A 15 -13.49 -13.48 -11.62
C VAL A 15 -13.05 -14.90 -11.95
N GLU A 16 -13.09 -15.26 -13.23
CA GLU A 16 -12.79 -16.62 -13.71
C GLU A 16 -11.93 -16.59 -14.99
N GLY A 17 -11.48 -17.78 -15.42
CA GLY A 17 -10.67 -17.96 -16.64
C GLY A 17 -9.34 -17.22 -16.61
N THR A 18 -8.92 -16.72 -17.77
CA THR A 18 -7.60 -16.06 -17.93
C THR A 18 -7.38 -14.89 -16.98
N MET A 19 -8.44 -14.15 -16.62
CA MET A 19 -8.31 -13.03 -15.66
C MET A 19 -7.95 -13.53 -14.26
N LEU A 20 -8.58 -14.62 -13.80
CA LEU A 20 -8.25 -15.24 -12.53
C LEU A 20 -6.84 -15.83 -12.56
N GLU A 21 -6.45 -16.49 -13.65
CA GLU A 21 -5.10 -17.04 -13.81
C GLU A 21 -4.01 -15.97 -13.69
N LYS A 22 -4.21 -14.79 -14.31
CA LYS A 22 -3.26 -13.68 -14.20
C LYS A 22 -3.25 -13.05 -12.82
N LEU A 23 -4.40 -12.95 -12.16
CA LEU A 23 -4.47 -12.49 -10.78
C LEU A 23 -3.71 -13.43 -9.84
N LEU A 24 -3.91 -14.74 -9.97
CA LEU A 24 -3.22 -15.74 -9.17
C LEU A 24 -1.71 -15.70 -9.38
N PHE A 25 -1.25 -15.60 -10.63
CA PHE A 25 0.18 -15.41 -10.93
C PHE A 25 0.77 -14.21 -10.18
N VAL A 26 0.09 -13.05 -10.21
CA VAL A 26 0.56 -11.85 -9.50
C VAL A 26 0.55 -12.07 -7.98
N ILE A 27 -0.48 -12.71 -7.43
CA ILE A 27 -0.55 -12.99 -5.99
C ILE A 27 0.62 -13.89 -5.56
N GLU A 28 0.80 -15.03 -6.22
CA GLU A 28 1.77 -16.04 -5.82
C GLU A 28 3.21 -15.61 -6.08
N ASP A 29 3.50 -15.05 -7.25
CA ASP A 29 4.89 -14.78 -7.65
C ASP A 29 5.39 -13.38 -7.24
N GLN A 30 4.49 -12.45 -6.91
CA GLN A 30 4.86 -11.08 -6.59
C GLN A 30 4.36 -10.63 -5.22
N LEU A 31 3.07 -10.75 -4.94
CA LEU A 31 2.48 -10.16 -3.73
C LEU A 31 2.78 -10.97 -2.46
N LYS A 32 3.02 -12.27 -2.58
CA LYS A 32 3.47 -13.12 -1.47
C LYS A 32 4.98 -13.11 -1.24
N ASP A 33 5.76 -12.44 -2.11
CA ASP A 33 7.20 -12.27 -1.88
C ASP A 33 7.46 -11.21 -0.79
N VAL A 34 7.67 -11.68 0.44
CA VAL A 34 8.03 -10.85 1.61
C VAL A 34 9.29 -10.02 1.37
N SER A 35 10.25 -10.54 0.59
CA SER A 35 11.49 -9.80 0.30
C SER A 35 11.21 -8.55 -0.54
N MET A 36 10.17 -8.59 -1.37
CA MET A 36 9.75 -7.46 -2.17
C MET A 36 9.15 -6.34 -1.32
N TRP A 37 8.30 -6.68 -0.34
CA TRP A 37 7.74 -5.70 0.60
C TRP A 37 8.81 -4.97 1.40
N LYS A 38 9.84 -5.70 1.87
CA LYS A 38 10.99 -5.10 2.54
C LYS A 38 11.72 -4.09 1.64
N LYS A 39 11.91 -4.42 0.36
CA LYS A 39 12.52 -3.51 -0.62
C LYS A 39 11.68 -2.26 -0.86
N PHE A 40 10.35 -2.33 -0.72
CA PHE A 40 9.49 -1.15 -0.85
C PHE A 40 9.55 -0.23 0.37
N ALA A 41 9.79 -0.78 1.56
CA ALA A 41 9.95 0.01 2.78
C ALA A 41 11.36 0.60 2.95
N GLU A 42 12.38 -0.07 2.44
CA GLU A 42 13.79 0.32 2.63
C GLU A 42 14.09 1.79 2.25
N PRO A 43 13.63 2.34 1.10
CA PRO A 43 13.91 3.73 0.73
C PRO A 43 13.44 4.78 1.74
N PHE A 44 12.43 4.45 2.56
CA PHE A 44 11.92 5.34 3.61
C PHE A 44 12.83 5.36 4.84
N LYS A 45 13.60 4.30 5.06
CA LYS A 45 14.60 4.18 6.14
C LYS A 45 15.91 4.82 5.72
N THR A 46 16.35 4.57 4.49
CA THR A 46 17.66 4.98 3.95
C THR A 46 17.69 6.36 3.29
N LYS A 47 16.51 6.94 3.02
CA LYS A 47 16.33 8.23 2.33
C LYS A 47 16.99 8.25 0.94
N GLU A 48 16.74 7.18 0.19
CA GLU A 48 17.36 6.92 -1.12
C GLU A 48 17.00 7.94 -2.20
N ASP A 49 15.84 8.59 -2.13
CA ASP A 49 15.41 9.58 -3.13
C ASP A 49 16.07 10.96 -2.96
N ARG A 50 17.23 11.02 -2.29
CA ARG A 50 18.14 12.18 -2.32
C ARG A 50 18.58 12.57 -3.73
N ASP A 51 18.55 11.62 -4.65
CA ASP A 51 18.81 11.78 -6.08
C ASP A 51 17.57 12.25 -6.88
N SER A 52 16.49 12.65 -6.19
CA SER A 52 15.25 13.21 -6.76
C SER A 52 14.43 12.24 -7.63
N PHE A 53 14.57 10.93 -7.41
CA PHE A 53 13.72 9.91 -8.03
C PHE A 53 12.45 9.64 -7.20
N TRP A 54 11.75 8.54 -7.51
CA TRP A 54 10.38 8.28 -7.06
C TRP A 54 10.21 6.89 -6.43
N ARG A 55 11.23 6.36 -5.76
CA ARG A 55 11.17 5.01 -5.16
C ARG A 55 10.04 4.89 -4.13
N GLY A 56 9.70 6.00 -3.46
CA GLY A 56 8.60 6.05 -2.50
C GLY A 56 7.20 5.76 -3.07
N GLU A 57 7.01 5.73 -4.40
CA GLU A 57 5.69 5.41 -4.96
C GLU A 57 5.34 3.91 -4.91
N PHE A 58 6.36 3.04 -4.87
CA PHE A 58 6.18 1.61 -5.12
C PHE A 58 5.35 0.94 -4.03
N PHE A 59 5.64 1.21 -2.75
CA PHE A 59 4.86 0.63 -1.65
C PHE A 59 3.36 0.91 -1.80
N GLY A 60 3.00 2.18 -2.03
CA GLY A 60 1.62 2.60 -2.12
C GLY A 60 0.87 1.99 -3.30
N LYS A 61 1.51 1.95 -4.47
CA LYS A 61 0.94 1.32 -5.68
C LYS A 61 0.72 -0.18 -5.48
N GLN A 62 1.70 -0.86 -4.86
CA GLN A 62 1.64 -2.30 -4.63
C GLN A 62 0.62 -2.65 -3.55
N MET A 63 0.61 -1.94 -2.42
CA MET A 63 -0.36 -2.16 -1.34
C MET A 63 -1.79 -1.95 -1.82
N ARG A 64 -2.03 -0.93 -2.66
CA ARG A 64 -3.32 -0.73 -3.32
C ARG A 64 -3.71 -1.95 -4.17
N GLY A 65 -2.84 -2.39 -5.08
CA GLY A 65 -3.11 -3.55 -5.94
C GLY A 65 -3.35 -4.83 -5.14
N ALA A 66 -2.54 -5.06 -4.11
CA ALA A 66 -2.64 -6.23 -3.26
C ALA A 66 -3.91 -6.25 -2.42
N SER A 67 -4.33 -5.09 -1.90
CA SER A 67 -5.59 -4.98 -1.17
C SER A 67 -6.78 -5.31 -2.07
N LEU A 68 -6.76 -4.83 -3.32
CA LEU A 68 -7.78 -5.19 -4.31
C LEU A 68 -7.77 -6.69 -4.63
N ALA A 69 -6.59 -7.28 -4.81
CA ALA A 69 -6.43 -8.71 -5.04
C ALA A 69 -6.96 -9.55 -3.87
N TYR A 70 -6.69 -9.12 -2.63
CA TYR A 70 -7.22 -9.74 -1.43
C TYR A 70 -8.75 -9.69 -1.39
N ARG A 71 -9.40 -8.59 -1.78
CA ARG A 71 -10.87 -8.54 -1.83
C ARG A 71 -11.49 -9.58 -2.76
N VAL A 72 -10.78 -9.98 -3.82
CA VAL A 72 -11.24 -11.00 -4.77
C VAL A 72 -10.98 -12.43 -4.26
N ARG A 73 -9.84 -12.67 -3.61
CA ARG A 73 -9.39 -14.04 -3.26
C ARG A 73 -9.54 -14.41 -1.80
N GLN A 74 -9.59 -13.42 -0.91
CA GLN A 74 -9.60 -13.56 0.54
C GLN A 74 -8.51 -14.52 1.03
N ASP A 75 -7.31 -14.42 0.45
CA ASP A 75 -6.16 -15.26 0.79
C ASP A 75 -5.54 -14.79 2.12
N GLU A 76 -5.64 -15.62 3.16
CA GLU A 76 -5.18 -15.28 4.51
C GLU A 76 -3.65 -15.19 4.64
N GLU A 77 -2.90 -15.91 3.81
CA GLU A 77 -1.44 -15.78 3.77
C GLU A 77 -1.08 -14.41 3.22
N LEU A 78 -1.70 -14.00 2.10
CA LEU A 78 -1.52 -12.66 1.56
C LEU A 78 -1.90 -11.60 2.59
N TYR A 79 -3.03 -11.74 3.28
CA TYR A 79 -3.45 -10.81 4.33
C TYR A 79 -2.38 -10.62 5.41
N SER A 80 -1.81 -11.72 5.91
CA SER A 80 -0.74 -11.68 6.92
C SER A 80 0.49 -10.91 6.41
N ILE A 81 0.91 -11.17 5.17
CA ILE A 81 2.04 -10.49 4.54
C ILE A 81 1.76 -8.98 4.38
N LEU A 82 0.57 -8.59 3.92
CA LEU A 82 0.19 -7.18 3.79
C LEU A 82 0.13 -6.48 5.15
N THR A 83 -0.30 -7.19 6.20
CA THR A 83 -0.34 -6.68 7.57
C THR A 83 1.06 -6.35 8.07
N GLU A 84 2.00 -7.26 7.89
CA GLU A 84 3.39 -7.03 8.29
C GLU A 84 4.06 -5.94 7.44
N ALA A 85 3.74 -5.87 6.14
CA ALA A 85 4.22 -4.79 5.28
C ALA A 85 3.67 -3.41 5.69
N ALA A 86 2.40 -3.32 6.10
CA ALA A 86 1.81 -2.08 6.62
C ALA A 86 2.48 -1.65 7.92
N LYS A 87 2.73 -2.58 8.86
CA LYS A 87 3.47 -2.29 10.09
C LYS A 87 4.90 -1.83 9.82
N ASP A 88 5.61 -2.50 8.91
CA ASP A 88 6.97 -2.11 8.52
C ASP A 88 6.99 -0.70 7.94
N MET A 89 6.02 -0.34 7.09
CA MET A 89 5.89 1.02 6.56
C MET A 89 5.62 2.05 7.67
N LEU A 90 4.68 1.77 8.59
CA LEU A 90 4.38 2.67 9.71
C LEU A 90 5.61 2.90 10.60
N SER A 91 6.45 1.87 10.77
CA SER A 91 7.70 1.99 11.53
C SER A 91 8.70 2.99 10.93
N THR A 92 8.53 3.36 9.65
CA THR A 92 9.37 4.36 8.98
C THR A 92 8.93 5.80 9.23
N GLN A 93 7.79 6.00 9.90
CA GLN A 93 7.30 7.33 10.25
C GLN A 93 8.26 8.02 11.22
N GLU A 94 8.67 9.23 10.87
CA GLU A 94 9.55 10.05 11.70
C GLU A 94 8.77 10.70 12.85
N GLY A 95 9.49 11.18 13.87
CA GLY A 95 8.88 11.75 15.08
C GLY A 95 7.93 12.94 14.83
N ASN A 96 8.11 13.64 13.71
CA ASN A 96 7.24 14.73 13.26
C ASN A 96 6.07 14.28 12.36
N GLY A 97 5.83 12.97 12.21
CA GLY A 97 4.76 12.42 11.37
C GLY A 97 5.16 12.15 9.92
N ARG A 98 6.35 12.59 9.47
CA ARG A 98 6.77 12.44 8.08
C ARG A 98 7.02 10.98 7.72
N ILE A 99 6.39 10.53 6.63
CA ILE A 99 6.74 9.29 5.93
C ILE A 99 7.21 9.68 4.53
N SER A 100 8.52 9.74 4.32
CA SER A 100 9.11 10.14 3.05
C SER A 100 10.45 9.47 2.80
N THR A 101 10.69 9.14 1.54
CA THR A 101 11.97 8.68 1.00
C THR A 101 12.94 9.83 0.71
N TYR A 102 12.46 11.08 0.73
CA TYR A 102 13.28 12.27 0.56
C TYR A 102 13.89 12.69 1.90
N PRO A 103 15.16 13.13 1.90
CA PRO A 103 15.74 13.77 3.07
C PRO A 103 15.11 15.17 3.26
N ILE A 104 15.20 15.71 4.49
CA ILE A 104 14.54 16.98 4.86
C ILE A 104 14.99 18.13 3.96
N GLU A 105 16.27 18.19 3.63
CA GLU A 105 16.84 19.24 2.79
C GLU A 105 16.25 19.31 1.37
N ASN A 106 15.63 18.23 0.89
CA ASN A 106 15.06 18.11 -0.46
C ASN A 106 13.53 17.94 -0.44
N GLU A 107 12.87 18.11 0.70
CA GLU A 107 11.44 17.86 0.79
C GLU A 107 10.61 18.84 -0.06
N PHE A 108 9.40 18.41 -0.40
CA PHE A 108 8.46 19.17 -1.23
C PHE A 108 8.99 19.52 -2.63
N SER A 109 10.03 18.82 -3.10
CA SER A 109 10.58 18.92 -4.44
C SER A 109 10.39 17.63 -5.23
N GLY A 110 10.62 17.70 -6.55
CA GLY A 110 10.58 16.53 -7.42
C GLY A 110 9.29 15.72 -7.26
N TRP A 111 9.45 14.47 -6.83
CA TRP A 111 8.36 13.50 -6.65
C TRP A 111 7.99 13.25 -5.19
N ASP A 112 8.50 14.05 -4.23
CA ASP A 112 8.27 13.80 -2.80
C ASP A 112 6.77 13.78 -2.47
N MET A 113 6.04 14.84 -2.82
CA MET A 113 4.58 14.90 -2.58
C MET A 113 3.80 13.79 -3.29
N TRP A 114 4.28 13.37 -4.46
CA TRP A 114 3.70 12.26 -5.21
C TRP A 114 3.90 10.92 -4.48
N CYS A 115 5.10 10.68 -3.95
CA CYS A 115 5.41 9.50 -3.15
C CYS A 115 4.59 9.45 -1.85
N ARG A 116 4.55 10.56 -1.10
CA ARG A 116 3.76 10.67 0.16
C ARG A 116 2.28 10.36 -0.07
N LYS A 117 1.69 10.89 -1.16
CA LYS A 117 0.32 10.56 -1.58
C LYS A 117 0.14 9.05 -1.78
N TYR A 118 1.09 8.37 -2.40
CA TYR A 118 0.97 6.93 -2.62
C TYR A 118 1.04 6.13 -1.33
N VAL A 119 1.91 6.49 -0.38
CA VAL A 119 1.91 5.87 0.96
C VAL A 119 0.55 5.99 1.61
N LEU A 120 -0.01 7.21 1.65
CA LEU A 120 -1.36 7.47 2.16
C LEU A 120 -2.39 6.58 1.46
N THR A 121 -2.35 6.54 0.13
CA THR A 121 -3.28 5.75 -0.68
C THR A 121 -3.16 4.26 -0.37
N GLY A 122 -1.94 3.72 -0.26
CA GLY A 122 -1.69 2.31 0.04
C GLY A 122 -2.21 1.91 1.42
N LEU A 123 -1.89 2.70 2.44
CA LEU A 123 -2.34 2.44 3.82
C LEU A 123 -3.87 2.53 3.94
N LEU A 124 -4.52 3.47 3.24
CA LEU A 124 -5.99 3.54 3.19
C LEU A 124 -6.63 2.34 2.47
N HIS A 125 -6.00 1.80 1.42
CA HIS A 125 -6.52 0.58 0.79
C HIS A 125 -6.36 -0.65 1.69
N TYR A 126 -5.27 -0.72 2.44
CA TYR A 126 -5.09 -1.78 3.44
C TYR A 126 -6.11 -1.64 4.57
N TYR A 127 -6.37 -0.41 5.04
CA TYR A 127 -7.41 -0.10 6.03
C TYR A 127 -8.77 -0.70 5.64
N ASP A 128 -9.13 -0.66 4.35
CA ASP A 128 -10.42 -1.15 3.85
C ASP A 128 -10.58 -2.69 3.89
N ILE A 129 -9.48 -3.44 3.87
CA ILE A 129 -9.52 -4.92 3.86
C ILE A 129 -9.27 -5.56 5.22
N TRP A 130 -9.11 -4.73 6.24
CA TRP A 130 -8.59 -5.12 7.53
C TRP A 130 -9.61 -5.75 8.49
N LYS A 131 -9.11 -6.63 9.39
CA LYS A 131 -9.92 -7.45 10.31
C LYS A 131 -9.72 -7.19 11.82
N ASP A 132 -8.58 -6.66 12.27
CA ASP A 132 -8.29 -6.35 13.70
C ASP A 132 -8.96 -4.99 14.07
N ASN A 133 -8.84 -4.39 15.26
CA ASN A 133 -9.31 -3.02 15.60
C ASN A 133 -8.21 -2.06 16.13
N ALA A 134 -7.01 -2.53 16.50
CA ALA A 134 -5.88 -1.66 16.89
C ALA A 134 -5.11 -1.04 15.69
N LEU A 135 -4.75 -1.86 14.69
CA LEU A 135 -4.24 -1.53 13.35
C LEU A 135 -4.71 -0.18 12.74
N LYS A 136 -6.03 -0.06 12.56
CA LYS A 136 -6.71 1.09 11.96
C LYS A 136 -6.49 2.36 12.75
N GLU A 137 -6.54 2.29 14.07
CA GLU A 137 -6.33 3.47 14.90
C GLU A 137 -4.90 3.97 14.73
N GLU A 138 -3.92 3.05 14.68
CA GLU A 138 -2.52 3.40 14.39
C GLU A 138 -2.35 3.99 12.99
N ILE A 139 -2.96 3.39 11.96
CA ILE A 139 -2.91 3.91 10.58
C ILE A 139 -3.52 5.31 10.51
N ILE A 140 -4.74 5.51 11.05
CA ILE A 140 -5.40 6.81 11.01
C ILE A 140 -4.61 7.85 11.79
N ALA A 141 -4.10 7.50 12.98
CA ALA A 141 -3.27 8.39 13.78
C ALA A 141 -1.98 8.76 13.03
N ALA A 142 -1.32 7.81 12.38
CA ALA A 142 -0.13 8.08 11.59
C ALA A 142 -0.42 9.03 10.42
N LEU A 143 -1.54 8.84 9.73
CA LEU A 143 -1.91 9.63 8.55
C LEU A 143 -2.42 11.05 8.86
N GLN A 144 -2.72 11.36 10.13
CA GLN A 144 -3.20 12.66 10.58
C GLN A 144 -2.10 13.60 11.10
N ARG A 145 -0.85 13.12 11.21
CA ARG A 145 0.30 13.88 11.72
C ARG A 145 1.08 14.54 10.59
#